data_AF-A0A067Z0I4-F1
#
_entry.id   AF-A0A067Z0I4-F1
#
_cell.length_a   1.000
_cell.length_b   1.000
_cell.length_c   1.000
_cell.angle_alpha   90.00
_cell.angle_beta   90.00
_cell.angle_gamma   90.00
#
_symmetry.space_group_name_H-M   'P 1'
#
loop_
_entity.id
_entity.type
_entity.pdbx_description
1 polymer ?
#
loop_
_entity_poly.entity_id
_entity_poly.type
_entity_poly.pdbx_seq_one_letter_code
_entity_poly.pdbx_strand_id
1 'polypeptide(L)'
;MSLRNYGAALALLPLLAACHREEPTPAAHPHYELGSAWRGTHGWFYPNEQFDYHVTGLATRQHAPAGGLVADGEAWSANGMTGAHQTLQLPAIVSVRNLLNGRIVRIRLTDRGPADPGRIIALSPKAADLLGMTADTPVEVTEDEAASRSLAEGLGKPPAQNISAAPVGEVRETSLSDGSSRVYGNDSSATASSVAVGPLPATWMQGSPGPSGLYVLMGIFSGHATAASVAMRCGGTVLHASEGAGLEWRAVGGPYADIAQADAALDRTRLCGVEGARIIVE
;
A
#
# COMPACT_ATOMS: atom_id res chain seq x y z
N MET A 1 -47.36 72.52 4.56
CA MET A 1 -45.94 72.23 4.90
C MET A 1 -45.83 72.03 6.40
N SER A 2 -45.67 70.79 6.85
CA SER A 2 -45.10 70.45 8.17
C SER A 2 -44.77 68.95 8.17
N LEU A 3 -43.48 68.63 8.24
CA LEU A 3 -42.89 67.29 8.17
C LEU A 3 -42.86 66.66 9.57
N ARG A 4 -43.24 65.38 9.71
CA ARG A 4 -43.03 64.57 10.93
C ARG A 4 -41.85 63.63 10.71
N ASN A 5 -40.83 63.79 11.56
CA ASN A 5 -39.65 62.92 11.69
C ASN A 5 -40.03 61.57 12.31
N TYR A 6 -39.55 60.47 11.70
CA TYR A 6 -39.48 59.15 12.35
C TYR A 6 -38.01 58.84 12.66
N GLY A 7 -37.70 58.69 13.94
CA GLY A 7 -36.38 58.26 14.41
C GLY A 7 -36.21 56.75 14.24
N ALA A 8 -35.10 56.35 13.64
CA ALA A 8 -34.69 54.96 13.52
C ALA A 8 -34.00 54.49 14.81
N ALA A 9 -34.50 53.41 15.41
CA ALA A 9 -33.84 52.71 16.51
C ALA A 9 -32.97 51.57 15.94
N LEU A 10 -31.65 51.70 16.05
CA LEU A 10 -30.69 50.62 15.77
C LEU A 10 -30.57 49.71 17.00
N ALA A 11 -30.93 48.44 16.87
CA ALA A 11 -30.68 47.41 17.87
C ALA A 11 -29.28 46.81 17.69
N LEU A 12 -28.41 46.93 18.69
CA LEU A 12 -27.11 46.25 18.76
C LEU A 12 -27.31 44.78 19.13
N LEU A 13 -26.87 43.85 18.28
CA LEU A 13 -26.71 42.42 18.60
C LEU A 13 -25.31 42.15 19.19
N PRO A 14 -25.18 41.38 20.29
CA PRO A 14 -23.89 41.03 20.87
C PRO A 14 -23.24 39.87 20.12
N LEU A 15 -21.98 40.06 19.70
CA LEU A 15 -21.12 39.03 19.13
C LEU A 15 -20.64 38.09 20.24
N LEU A 16 -21.17 36.87 20.29
CA LEU A 16 -20.62 35.78 21.08
C LEU A 16 -19.29 35.33 20.44
N ALA A 17 -18.17 35.68 21.08
CA ALA A 17 -16.86 35.17 20.73
C ALA A 17 -16.80 33.67 21.03
N ALA A 18 -16.87 32.84 19.98
CA ALA A 18 -16.62 31.42 20.08
C ALA A 18 -15.12 31.18 20.29
N CYS A 19 -14.73 30.72 21.47
CA CYS A 19 -13.38 30.23 21.73
C CYS A 19 -13.17 28.94 20.92
N HIS A 20 -12.49 29.02 19.79
CA HIS A 20 -11.98 27.86 19.07
C HIS A 20 -10.81 27.29 19.90
N ARG A 21 -10.99 26.12 20.53
CA ARG A 21 -9.87 25.38 21.11
C ARG A 21 -9.18 24.65 19.98
N GLU A 22 -7.99 25.10 19.64
CA GLU A 22 -7.09 24.40 18.73
C GLU A 22 -6.65 23.11 19.43
N GLU A 23 -7.16 21.97 18.98
CA GLU A 23 -6.71 20.67 19.49
C GLU A 23 -5.24 20.47 19.09
N PRO A 24 -4.36 20.07 20.02
CA PRO A 24 -2.95 19.87 19.71
C PRO A 24 -2.79 18.76 18.67
N THR A 25 -2.15 19.08 17.55
CA THR A 25 -1.80 18.10 16.51
C THR A 25 -0.95 16.99 17.13
N PRO A 26 -1.30 15.71 16.94
CA PRO A 26 -0.50 14.61 17.47
C PRO A 26 0.94 14.66 16.94
N ALA A 27 1.91 14.41 17.80
CA ALA A 27 3.31 14.31 17.39
C ALA A 27 3.51 13.02 16.57
N ALA A 28 4.13 13.15 15.39
CA ALA A 28 4.42 12.02 14.53
C ALA A 28 5.57 11.17 15.10
N HIS A 29 5.36 9.85 15.14
CA HIS A 29 6.35 8.86 15.53
C HIS A 29 6.34 7.71 14.51
N PRO A 30 6.97 7.91 13.33
CA PRO A 30 7.06 6.87 12.32
C PRO A 30 7.73 5.61 12.88
N HIS A 31 7.13 4.46 12.67
CA HIS A 31 7.64 3.17 13.11
C HIS A 31 7.32 2.08 12.10
N TYR A 32 8.08 0.99 12.15
CA TYR A 32 7.72 -0.21 11.41
C TYR A 32 6.55 -0.92 12.09
N GLU A 33 5.51 -1.25 11.33
CA GLU A 33 4.43 -2.10 11.81
C GLU A 33 3.91 -3.06 10.73
N LEU A 34 3.79 -4.32 11.13
CA LEU A 34 2.95 -5.27 10.40
C LEU A 34 1.47 -5.07 10.76
N GLY A 35 1.19 -4.76 12.03
CA GLY A 35 -0.16 -4.54 12.54
C GLY A 35 -0.95 -5.82 12.81
N SER A 36 -2.01 -5.69 13.62
CA SER A 36 -2.98 -6.77 13.85
C SER A 36 -3.91 -6.92 12.65
N ALA A 37 -4.59 -8.07 12.56
CA ALA A 37 -5.70 -8.22 11.63
C ALA A 37 -6.76 -7.13 11.89
N TRP A 38 -7.29 -6.56 10.81
CA TRP A 38 -8.23 -5.45 10.89
C TRP A 38 -9.44 -5.68 9.98
N ARG A 39 -10.54 -4.98 10.29
CA ARG A 39 -11.84 -5.24 9.65
C ARG A 39 -12.11 -4.22 8.54
N GLY A 40 -12.28 -4.72 7.32
CA GLY A 40 -12.77 -3.96 6.18
C GLY A 40 -14.31 -3.97 6.09
N THR A 41 -14.85 -3.48 4.98
CA THR A 41 -16.30 -3.45 4.74
C THR A 41 -16.90 -4.86 4.63
N HIS A 42 -16.17 -5.79 4.01
CA HIS A 42 -16.67 -7.15 3.70
C HIS A 42 -15.74 -8.28 4.17
N GLY A 43 -14.93 -8.06 5.21
CA GLY A 43 -14.09 -9.13 5.74
C GLY A 43 -12.95 -8.66 6.64
N TRP A 44 -12.12 -9.62 7.03
CA TRP A 44 -10.87 -9.39 7.74
C TRP A 44 -9.72 -9.32 6.76
N PHE A 45 -8.81 -8.38 6.99
CA PHE A 45 -7.51 -8.32 6.35
C PHE A 45 -6.45 -8.75 7.36
N TYR A 46 -5.49 -9.54 6.88
CA TYR A 46 -4.43 -10.12 7.68
C TYR A 46 -3.10 -9.60 7.14
N PRO A 47 -2.51 -8.56 7.76
CA PRO A 47 -1.22 -8.08 7.34
C PRO A 47 -0.12 -9.14 7.41
N ASN A 48 0.75 -9.15 6.41
CA ASN A 48 1.87 -10.07 6.29
C ASN A 48 3.03 -9.40 5.51
N GLU A 49 4.24 -9.91 5.71
CA GLU A 49 5.42 -9.39 5.01
C GLU A 49 5.48 -10.02 3.62
N GLN A 50 5.40 -9.19 2.58
CA GLN A 50 5.51 -9.60 1.19
C GLN A 50 6.39 -8.61 0.45
N PHE A 51 7.67 -8.94 0.32
CA PHE A 51 8.65 -8.11 -0.40
C PHE A 51 8.71 -8.44 -1.90
N ASP A 52 8.07 -9.53 -2.33
CA ASP A 52 7.91 -9.93 -3.73
C ASP A 52 6.53 -9.55 -4.28
N TYR A 53 5.82 -8.63 -3.62
CA TYR A 53 4.45 -8.28 -3.97
C TYR A 53 4.38 -7.60 -5.35
N HIS A 54 3.72 -8.29 -6.28
CA HIS A 54 3.47 -7.82 -7.64
C HIS A 54 2.08 -8.25 -8.08
N VAL A 55 1.15 -7.30 -8.19
CA VAL A 55 -0.24 -7.59 -8.59
C VAL A 55 -0.87 -6.45 -9.37
N THR A 56 -1.89 -6.80 -10.16
CA THR A 56 -2.82 -5.85 -10.76
C THR A 56 -4.13 -5.77 -9.97
N GLY A 57 -4.78 -4.62 -9.98
CA GLY A 57 -6.10 -4.43 -9.38
C GLY A 57 -6.59 -2.99 -9.55
N LEU A 58 -7.48 -2.56 -8.66
CA LEU A 58 -8.01 -1.20 -8.67
C LEU A 58 -7.40 -0.35 -7.55
N ALA A 59 -6.94 0.84 -7.91
CA ALA A 59 -6.54 1.89 -6.99
C ALA A 59 -7.70 2.84 -6.72
N THR A 60 -7.74 3.41 -5.52
CA THR A 60 -8.66 4.49 -5.17
C THR A 60 -7.92 5.69 -4.55
N ARG A 61 -8.59 6.83 -4.43
CA ARG A 61 -8.02 8.02 -3.77
C ARG A 61 -8.28 7.96 -2.26
N GLN A 62 -7.23 8.08 -1.47
CA GLN A 62 -7.29 8.09 -0.01
C GLN A 62 -7.86 9.41 0.51
N HIS A 63 -8.64 9.32 1.59
CA HIS A 63 -9.15 10.46 2.34
C HIS A 63 -8.33 10.66 3.61
N ALA A 64 -8.39 11.86 4.21
CA ALA A 64 -7.69 12.13 5.46
C ALA A 64 -8.17 11.16 6.57
N PRO A 65 -7.26 10.54 7.34
CA PRO A 65 -7.64 9.69 8.46
C PRO A 65 -8.20 10.54 9.61
N ALA A 66 -9.03 9.92 10.44
CA ALA A 66 -9.48 10.56 11.68
C ALA A 66 -8.29 10.73 12.64
N GLY A 67 -8.02 11.96 13.06
CA GLY A 67 -6.93 12.26 14.01
C GLY A 67 -5.58 12.64 13.37
N GLY A 68 -5.48 12.63 12.03
CA GLY A 68 -4.32 13.20 11.32
C GLY A 68 -3.02 12.39 11.38
N LEU A 69 -2.98 11.27 12.10
CA LEU A 69 -1.92 10.27 12.00
C LEU A 69 -2.39 9.08 11.15
N VAL A 70 -1.45 8.46 10.45
CA VAL A 70 -1.63 7.19 9.74
C VAL A 70 -1.16 6.02 10.58
N ALA A 71 -1.43 4.79 10.13
CA ALA A 71 -1.13 3.57 10.89
C ALA A 71 0.34 3.44 11.32
N ASP A 72 1.30 3.80 10.46
CA ASP A 72 2.74 3.77 10.79
C ASP A 72 3.19 4.89 11.75
N GLY A 73 2.27 5.71 12.26
CA GLY A 73 2.54 6.81 13.19
C GLY A 73 3.05 8.10 12.54
N GLU A 74 3.18 8.17 11.21
CA GLU A 74 3.46 9.42 10.51
C GLU A 74 2.23 10.38 10.52
N ALA A 75 2.50 11.69 10.40
CA ALA A 75 1.44 12.65 10.12
C ALA A 75 0.96 12.54 8.67
N TRP A 76 -0.36 12.48 8.47
CA TRP A 76 -0.95 12.42 7.15
C TRP A 76 -0.75 13.73 6.39
N SER A 77 -0.46 13.62 5.09
CA SER A 77 -0.35 14.77 4.20
C SER A 77 -0.98 14.48 2.85
N ALA A 78 -1.92 15.34 2.43
CA ALA A 78 -2.50 15.30 1.10
C ALA A 78 -1.46 15.48 -0.02
N ASN A 79 -0.36 16.16 0.30
CA ASN A 79 0.74 16.50 -0.61
C ASN A 79 1.87 15.47 -0.63
N GLY A 80 1.82 14.46 0.25
CA GLY A 80 2.85 13.42 0.34
C GLY A 80 2.76 12.43 -0.81
N MET A 81 3.88 11.82 -1.19
CA MET A 81 3.91 10.66 -2.08
C MET A 81 3.69 9.39 -1.26
N THR A 82 2.49 9.27 -0.70
CA THR A 82 2.11 8.23 0.26
C THR A 82 0.82 7.52 -0.15
N GLY A 83 0.50 6.43 0.55
CA GLY A 83 -0.75 5.70 0.35
C GLY A 83 -1.04 4.69 1.47
N ALA A 84 -2.12 3.95 1.29
CA ALA A 84 -2.58 2.89 2.17
C ALA A 84 -2.62 1.55 1.42
N HIS A 85 -2.27 0.47 2.13
CA HIS A 85 -2.41 -0.90 1.62
C HIS A 85 -3.08 -1.82 2.65
N GLN A 86 -3.75 -2.86 2.16
CA GLN A 86 -4.58 -3.71 3.02
C GLN A 86 -3.75 -4.60 3.95
N THR A 87 -2.66 -5.17 3.43
CA THR A 87 -1.93 -6.24 4.10
C THR A 87 -0.41 -6.10 4.10
N LEU A 88 0.16 -5.15 3.38
CA LEU A 88 1.63 -5.07 3.27
C LEU A 88 2.22 -4.57 4.59
N GLN A 89 3.49 -4.92 4.83
CA GLN A 89 4.30 -4.29 5.86
C GLN A 89 4.29 -2.76 5.71
N LEU A 90 4.23 -2.03 6.83
CA LEU A 90 4.36 -0.58 6.82
C LEU A 90 5.62 -0.14 7.58
N PRO A 91 6.31 0.89 7.09
CA PRO A 91 6.15 1.43 5.75
C PRO A 91 6.65 0.43 4.68
N ALA A 92 6.09 0.53 3.47
CA ALA A 92 6.59 -0.16 2.28
C ALA A 92 6.73 0.82 1.11
N ILE A 93 7.76 0.64 0.30
CA ILE A 93 7.97 1.41 -0.92
C ILE A 93 7.43 0.61 -2.10
N VAL A 94 6.56 1.23 -2.88
CA VAL A 94 5.96 0.59 -4.06
C VAL A 94 6.00 1.51 -5.27
N SER A 95 6.12 0.91 -6.44
CA SER A 95 5.83 1.54 -7.72
C SER A 95 4.40 1.22 -8.13
N VAL A 96 3.63 2.25 -8.49
CA VAL A 96 2.25 2.11 -8.94
C VAL A 96 2.18 2.60 -10.37
N ARG A 97 1.84 1.70 -11.30
CA ARG A 97 1.63 1.99 -12.72
C ARG A 97 0.13 2.07 -12.99
N ASN A 98 -0.32 3.18 -13.57
CA ASN A 98 -1.67 3.31 -14.09
C ASN A 98 -1.75 2.63 -15.46
N LEU A 99 -2.54 1.57 -15.54
CA LEU A 99 -2.59 0.74 -16.75
C LEU A 99 -3.31 1.42 -17.91
N LEU A 100 -4.14 2.45 -17.63
CA LEU A 100 -4.87 3.18 -18.67
C LEU A 100 -3.98 4.19 -19.43
N ASN A 101 -2.97 4.77 -18.77
CA ASN A 101 -2.14 5.84 -19.34
C ASN A 101 -0.63 5.59 -19.29
N GLY A 102 -0.20 4.51 -18.62
CA GLY A 102 1.20 4.11 -18.49
C GLY A 102 2.02 4.94 -17.50
N ARG A 103 1.45 5.92 -16.79
CA ARG A 103 2.19 6.70 -15.78
C ARG A 103 2.56 5.83 -14.59
N ILE A 104 3.75 6.05 -14.04
CA ILE A 104 4.29 5.32 -12.90
C ILE A 104 4.69 6.32 -11.82
N VAL A 105 4.22 6.12 -10.60
CA VAL A 105 4.65 6.88 -9.42
C VAL A 105 5.29 5.93 -8.41
N ARG A 106 6.29 6.42 -7.67
CA ARG A 106 6.85 5.72 -6.51
C ARG A 106 6.31 6.36 -5.25
N ILE A 107 5.72 5.56 -4.37
CA ILE A 107 5.09 6.04 -3.13
C ILE A 107 5.55 5.20 -1.94
N ARG A 108 5.33 5.74 -0.75
CA ARG A 108 5.47 5.02 0.52
C ARG A 108 4.08 4.70 1.07
N LEU A 109 3.81 3.42 1.29
CA LEU A 109 2.64 2.97 2.02
C LEU A 109 2.89 3.23 3.49
N THR A 110 1.98 3.94 4.14
CA THR A 110 2.11 4.40 5.54
C THR A 110 0.84 4.12 6.35
N ASP A 111 -0.22 3.65 5.70
CA ASP A 111 -1.54 3.49 6.32
C ASP A 111 -2.22 2.17 5.92
N ARG A 112 -3.26 1.80 6.67
CA ARG A 112 -4.12 0.65 6.37
C ARG A 112 -5.28 1.06 5.48
N GLY A 113 -5.62 0.20 4.53
CA GLY A 113 -6.74 0.38 3.63
C GLY A 113 -6.37 0.13 2.17
N PRO A 114 -7.30 0.28 1.21
CA PRO A 114 -8.70 0.65 1.40
C PRO A 114 -9.51 -0.39 2.17
N ALA A 115 -10.53 0.05 2.90
CA ALA A 115 -11.49 -0.86 3.56
C ALA A 115 -12.36 -1.64 2.56
N ASP A 116 -12.49 -1.12 1.33
CA ASP A 116 -13.13 -1.82 0.22
C ASP A 116 -12.18 -2.90 -0.34
N PRO A 117 -12.52 -4.19 -0.22
CA PRO A 117 -11.70 -5.28 -0.73
C PRO A 117 -11.73 -5.42 -2.26
N GLY A 118 -12.54 -4.65 -2.98
CA GLY A 118 -12.47 -4.50 -4.44
C GLY A 118 -11.34 -3.58 -4.89
N ARG A 119 -10.66 -2.90 -3.96
CA ARG A 119 -9.51 -2.04 -4.21
C ARG A 119 -8.28 -2.62 -3.51
N ILE A 120 -7.12 -2.51 -4.14
CA ILE A 120 -5.86 -3.05 -3.58
C ILE A 120 -5.02 -1.97 -2.90
N ILE A 121 -5.17 -0.70 -3.31
CA ILE A 121 -4.32 0.39 -2.85
C ILE A 121 -5.11 1.72 -2.82
N ALA A 122 -4.85 2.54 -1.79
CA ALA A 122 -5.34 3.91 -1.71
C ALA A 122 -4.16 4.87 -1.87
N LEU A 123 -4.25 5.87 -2.74
CA LEU A 123 -3.17 6.85 -2.93
C LEU A 123 -3.54 8.20 -2.33
N SER A 124 -2.56 8.90 -1.77
CA SER A 124 -2.74 10.30 -1.39
C SER A 124 -3.26 11.14 -2.58
N PRO A 125 -3.96 12.27 -2.34
CA PRO A 125 -4.40 13.16 -3.40
C PRO A 125 -3.29 13.54 -4.38
N LYS A 126 -2.10 13.92 -3.89
CA LYS A 126 -0.97 14.30 -4.74
C LYS A 126 -0.42 13.13 -5.57
N ALA A 127 -0.30 11.94 -4.99
CA ALA A 127 0.15 10.76 -5.72
C ALA A 127 -0.86 10.37 -6.82
N ALA A 128 -2.15 10.41 -6.50
CA ALA A 128 -3.23 10.15 -7.45
C ALA A 128 -3.26 11.17 -8.61
N ASP A 129 -3.04 12.47 -8.33
CA ASP A 129 -2.94 13.51 -9.36
C ASP A 129 -1.77 13.25 -10.32
N LEU A 130 -0.59 12.93 -9.77
CA LEU A 130 0.61 12.65 -10.58
C LEU A 130 0.43 11.38 -11.42
N LEU A 131 -0.18 10.34 -10.85
CA LEU A 131 -0.54 9.11 -11.53
C LEU A 131 -1.63 9.31 -12.61
N GLY A 132 -2.31 10.46 -12.61
CA GLY A 132 -3.36 10.79 -13.57
C GLY A 132 -4.67 10.03 -13.29
N MET A 133 -4.99 9.80 -12.03
CA MET A 133 -6.26 9.18 -11.61
C MET A 133 -7.39 10.20 -11.58
N THR A 134 -8.49 9.91 -12.28
CA THR A 134 -9.74 10.70 -12.24
C THR A 134 -10.82 10.06 -11.38
N ALA A 135 -10.77 8.73 -11.24
CA ALA A 135 -11.64 7.92 -10.41
C ALA A 135 -10.85 6.67 -9.96
N ASP A 136 -11.56 5.64 -9.47
CA ASP A 136 -10.95 4.34 -9.28
C ASP A 136 -10.31 3.85 -10.58
N THR A 137 -9.06 3.43 -10.51
CA THR A 137 -8.19 3.28 -11.68
C THR A 137 -7.54 1.90 -11.70
N PRO A 138 -7.57 1.18 -12.84
CA PRO A 138 -6.75 -0.02 -13.05
C PRO A 138 -5.26 0.28 -12.88
N VAL A 139 -4.62 -0.42 -11.95
CA VAL A 139 -3.20 -0.27 -11.65
C VAL A 139 -2.48 -1.60 -11.55
N GLU A 140 -1.18 -1.55 -11.76
CA GLU A 140 -0.22 -2.56 -11.34
C GLU A 140 0.62 -1.97 -10.20
N VAL A 141 0.79 -2.76 -9.15
CA VAL A 141 1.58 -2.39 -7.95
C VAL A 141 2.74 -3.36 -7.84
N THR A 142 3.95 -2.82 -7.72
CA THR A 142 5.19 -3.58 -7.54
C THR A 142 5.91 -3.08 -6.31
N GLU A 143 6.23 -3.97 -5.38
CA GLU A 143 7.00 -3.66 -4.18
C GLU A 143 8.50 -3.51 -4.49
N ASP A 144 9.15 -2.56 -3.83
CA ASP A 144 10.59 -2.29 -3.93
C ASP A 144 11.30 -2.85 -2.70
N GLU A 145 11.65 -4.14 -2.77
CA GLU A 145 12.16 -4.90 -1.62
C GLU A 145 13.35 -4.23 -0.95
N ALA A 146 14.33 -3.82 -1.76
CA ALA A 146 15.55 -3.21 -1.26
C ALA A 146 15.26 -1.91 -0.50
N ALA A 147 14.38 -1.06 -1.04
CA ALA A 147 14.03 0.19 -0.40
C ALA A 147 13.17 -0.01 0.87
N SER A 148 12.20 -0.92 0.83
CA SER A 148 11.36 -1.23 1.99
C SER A 148 12.15 -1.85 3.14
N ARG A 149 13.06 -2.78 2.85
CA ARG A 149 13.93 -3.39 3.88
C ARG A 149 14.83 -2.35 4.53
N SER A 150 15.50 -1.53 3.72
CA SER A 150 16.37 -0.47 4.22
C SER A 150 15.60 0.53 5.11
N LEU A 151 14.38 0.88 4.72
CA LEU A 151 13.53 1.76 5.52
C LEU A 151 13.08 1.10 6.84
N ALA A 152 12.68 -0.17 6.81
CA ALA A 152 12.28 -0.92 7.99
C ALA A 152 13.43 -1.04 9.00
N GLU A 153 14.64 -1.35 8.53
CA GLU A 153 15.87 -1.39 9.35
C GLU A 153 16.17 -0.02 9.98
N GLY A 154 16.05 1.05 9.21
CA GLY A 154 16.23 2.42 9.70
C GLY A 154 15.20 2.84 10.76
N LEU A 155 14.02 2.23 10.75
CA LEU A 155 12.93 2.42 11.73
C LEU A 155 12.99 1.44 12.91
N GLY A 156 14.08 0.70 13.06
CA GLY A 156 14.31 -0.17 14.21
C GLY A 156 13.72 -1.58 14.10
N LYS A 157 13.26 -2.01 12.91
CA LYS A 157 13.07 -3.44 12.65
C LYS A 157 14.45 -4.10 12.71
N PRO A 158 14.67 -5.11 13.58
CA PRO A 158 15.92 -5.85 13.55
C PRO A 158 16.11 -6.39 12.13
N PRO A 159 17.33 -6.30 11.55
CA PRO A 159 17.58 -6.91 10.26
C PRO A 159 17.09 -8.36 10.37
N ALA A 160 16.22 -8.77 9.43
CA ALA A 160 15.82 -10.17 9.33
C ALA A 160 17.12 -10.96 9.37
N GLN A 161 17.29 -11.83 10.37
CA GLN A 161 18.59 -12.43 10.63
C GLN A 161 19.08 -13.02 9.32
N ASN A 162 20.03 -12.33 8.69
CA ASN A 162 20.91 -12.98 7.77
C ASN A 162 21.43 -14.11 8.62
N ILE A 163 21.17 -15.35 8.21
CA ILE A 163 21.97 -16.47 8.66
C ILE A 163 23.35 -16.20 8.06
N SER A 164 24.01 -15.16 8.56
CA SER A 164 25.41 -14.93 8.44
C SER A 164 25.97 -16.16 9.09
N ALA A 165 26.70 -16.95 8.31
CA ALA A 165 27.53 -18.00 8.86
C ALA A 165 28.19 -17.46 10.12
N ALA A 166 28.15 -18.24 11.20
CA ALA A 166 28.66 -17.87 12.51
C ALA A 166 29.96 -17.07 12.35
N PRO A 167 30.13 -15.95 13.06
CA PRO A 167 31.30 -15.10 12.90
C PRO A 167 32.54 -16.00 12.92
N VAL A 168 33.28 -16.00 11.80
CA VAL A 168 34.58 -16.65 11.77
C VAL A 168 35.42 -15.87 12.77
N GLY A 169 35.63 -16.46 13.94
CA GLY A 169 36.41 -15.85 15.00
C GLY A 169 37.77 -15.42 14.48
N GLU A 170 38.38 -14.43 15.16
CA GLU A 170 39.70 -13.89 14.81
C GLU A 170 40.68 -15.03 14.50
N VAL A 171 41.05 -15.18 13.22
CA VAL A 171 42.09 -16.13 12.84
C VAL A 171 43.40 -15.39 12.87
N ARG A 172 44.23 -15.71 13.87
CA ARG A 172 45.63 -15.31 13.92
C ARG A 172 46.50 -16.33 13.22
N GLU A 173 47.03 -15.94 12.08
CA GLU A 173 48.13 -16.68 11.47
C GLU A 173 49.45 -16.11 11.99
N THR A 174 50.35 -17.00 12.39
CA THR A 174 51.73 -16.63 12.77
C THR A 174 52.69 -17.41 11.89
N SER A 175 53.52 -16.68 11.17
CA SER A 175 54.54 -17.26 10.27
C SER A 175 55.70 -17.84 11.08
N LEU A 176 56.04 -19.10 10.80
CA LEU A 176 57.13 -19.82 11.49
C LEU A 176 58.53 -19.42 11.00
N SER A 177 58.65 -18.74 9.86
CA SER A 177 59.94 -18.33 9.30
C SER A 177 60.41 -16.96 9.79
N ASP A 178 59.49 -16.06 10.11
CA ASP A 178 59.81 -14.67 10.47
C ASP A 178 59.05 -14.12 11.69
N GLY A 179 58.18 -14.92 12.31
CA GLY A 179 57.42 -14.54 13.51
C GLY A 179 56.36 -13.47 13.29
N SER A 180 56.07 -13.10 12.03
CA SER A 180 55.05 -12.11 11.73
C SER A 180 53.64 -12.69 11.95
N SER A 181 52.74 -11.88 12.53
CA SER A 181 51.34 -12.26 12.74
C SER A 181 50.39 -11.38 11.95
N ARG A 182 49.40 -12.00 11.30
CA ARG A 182 48.29 -11.32 10.62
C ARG A 182 46.98 -11.74 11.26
N VAL A 183 46.12 -10.74 11.47
CA VAL A 183 44.79 -10.90 12.06
C VAL A 183 43.77 -10.73 10.95
N TYR A 184 42.92 -11.73 10.75
CA TYR A 184 41.80 -11.67 9.81
C TYR A 184 40.46 -11.66 10.57
N GLY A 185 39.53 -10.82 10.11
CA GLY A 185 38.20 -10.62 10.71
C GLY A 185 38.16 -9.41 11.65
N ASN A 186 37.56 -8.31 11.16
CA ASN A 186 37.26 -7.13 11.99
C ASN A 186 35.73 -6.98 12.06
N ASP A 187 35.18 -7.04 13.27
CA ASP A 187 33.78 -6.72 13.54
C ASP A 187 33.56 -5.22 13.33
N SER A 188 33.14 -4.85 12.12
CA SER A 188 32.54 -3.54 11.90
C SER A 188 31.09 -3.63 12.34
N SER A 189 30.84 -3.43 13.63
CA SER A 189 29.51 -3.19 14.16
C SER A 189 29.00 -1.88 13.55
N ALA A 190 28.10 -1.98 12.57
CA ALA A 190 27.47 -0.79 11.99
C ALA A 190 26.64 -0.10 13.07
N THR A 191 27.07 1.08 13.49
CA THR A 191 26.28 1.99 14.34
C THR A 191 24.98 2.33 13.63
N ALA A 192 23.86 1.92 14.24
CA ALA A 192 22.51 2.29 13.81
C ALA A 192 22.38 3.82 13.80
N SER A 193 22.46 4.41 12.60
CA SER A 193 22.10 5.79 12.40
C SER A 193 20.58 5.85 12.29
N SER A 194 19.93 6.64 13.15
CA SER A 194 18.50 6.93 13.03
C SER A 194 18.22 7.56 11.67
N VAL A 195 17.60 6.82 10.76
CA VAL A 195 17.21 7.33 9.46
C VAL A 195 15.99 8.23 9.66
N ALA A 196 16.16 9.54 9.45
CA ALA A 196 15.02 10.43 9.34
C ALA A 196 14.23 10.04 8.08
N VAL A 197 12.95 9.64 8.25
CA VAL A 197 12.09 9.30 7.12
C VAL A 197 11.67 10.58 6.40
N GLY A 198 12.45 10.95 5.38
CA GLY A 198 12.16 12.12 4.55
C GLY A 198 11.03 11.87 3.53
N PRO A 199 10.39 12.93 3.02
CA PRO A 199 9.37 12.80 1.99
C PRO A 199 9.98 12.27 0.68
N LEU A 200 9.26 11.38 0.00
CA LEU A 200 9.61 10.95 -1.35
C LEU A 200 9.39 12.08 -2.37
N PRO A 201 10.21 12.16 -3.43
CA PRO A 201 10.08 13.19 -4.45
C PRO A 201 8.76 13.05 -5.22
N ALA A 202 8.06 14.15 -5.40
CA ALA A 202 6.79 14.23 -6.14
C ALA A 202 7.01 14.17 -7.65
N THR A 203 7.47 13.00 -8.12
CA THR A 203 7.82 12.72 -9.52
C THR A 203 7.03 11.54 -10.06
N TRP A 204 6.90 11.48 -11.38
CA TRP A 204 6.32 10.34 -12.10
C TRP A 204 7.17 10.05 -13.34
N MET A 205 7.09 8.83 -13.85
CA MET A 205 7.75 8.40 -15.07
C MET A 205 6.73 7.85 -16.06
N GLN A 206 7.04 7.95 -17.35
CA GLN A 206 6.21 7.40 -18.41
C GLN A 206 6.63 5.95 -18.70
N GLY A 207 5.73 5.02 -18.47
CA GLY A 207 5.78 3.66 -19.01
C GLY A 207 4.76 3.48 -20.14
N SER A 208 4.54 2.22 -20.51
CA SER A 208 3.48 1.87 -21.46
C SER A 208 2.15 1.62 -20.74
N PRO A 209 1.00 1.95 -21.35
CA PRO A 209 -0.28 1.41 -20.93
C PRO A 209 -0.24 -0.13 -20.88
N GLY A 210 -1.08 -0.71 -20.02
CA GLY A 210 -1.20 -2.15 -19.87
C GLY A 210 -2.61 -2.63 -20.19
N PRO A 211 -2.94 -3.87 -19.81
CA PRO A 211 -4.28 -4.39 -19.96
C PRO A 211 -5.31 -3.57 -19.16
N SER A 212 -6.56 -3.64 -19.58
CA SER A 212 -7.66 -2.91 -18.93
C SER A 212 -8.91 -3.76 -18.71
N GLY A 213 -8.85 -5.07 -19.00
CA GLY A 213 -9.97 -5.98 -18.77
C GLY A 213 -10.13 -6.23 -17.28
N LEU A 214 -11.32 -5.98 -16.76
CA LEU A 214 -11.62 -6.19 -15.35
C LEU A 214 -12.11 -7.62 -15.14
N TYR A 215 -11.43 -8.37 -14.28
CA TYR A 215 -11.83 -9.73 -13.92
C TYR A 215 -11.94 -9.86 -12.41
N VAL A 216 -12.75 -10.82 -11.96
CA VAL A 216 -12.76 -11.27 -10.57
C VAL A 216 -12.00 -12.59 -10.51
N LEU A 217 -10.83 -12.57 -9.89
CA LEU A 217 -10.04 -13.78 -9.63
C LEU A 217 -10.68 -14.56 -8.48
N MET A 218 -11.08 -15.79 -8.77
CA MET A 218 -11.63 -16.74 -7.80
C MET A 218 -10.53 -17.62 -7.19
N GLY A 219 -9.43 -17.82 -7.89
CA GLY A 219 -8.30 -18.58 -7.38
C GLY A 219 -7.30 -18.96 -8.46
N ILE A 220 -6.11 -19.35 -8.00
CA ILE A 220 -5.01 -19.86 -8.83
C ILE A 220 -4.73 -21.32 -8.44
N PHE A 221 -4.52 -22.17 -9.44
CA PHE A 221 -4.45 -23.62 -9.26
C PHE A 221 -3.36 -24.22 -10.13
N SER A 222 -2.76 -25.31 -9.67
CA SER A 222 -1.80 -26.09 -10.46
C SER A 222 -2.48 -27.01 -11.48
N GLY A 223 -3.76 -27.31 -11.30
CA GLY A 223 -4.52 -28.20 -12.18
C GLY A 223 -5.77 -27.54 -12.76
N HIS A 224 -5.94 -27.67 -14.09
CA HIS A 224 -7.10 -27.18 -14.81
C HIS A 224 -8.43 -27.70 -14.23
N ALA A 225 -8.50 -28.98 -13.86
CA ALA A 225 -9.74 -29.58 -13.35
C ALA A 225 -10.22 -28.93 -12.03
N THR A 226 -9.30 -28.56 -11.15
CA THR A 226 -9.62 -27.87 -9.89
C THR A 226 -10.08 -26.44 -10.17
N ALA A 227 -9.39 -25.71 -11.06
CA ALA A 227 -9.82 -24.39 -11.50
C ALA A 227 -11.22 -24.42 -12.12
N ALA A 228 -11.47 -25.39 -13.01
CA ALA A 228 -12.75 -25.57 -13.68
C ALA A 228 -13.89 -25.88 -12.68
N SER A 229 -13.61 -26.65 -11.63
CA SER A 229 -14.60 -26.96 -10.59
C SER A 229 -15.03 -25.69 -9.83
N VAL A 230 -14.09 -24.80 -9.51
CA VAL A 230 -14.39 -23.51 -8.86
C VAL A 230 -15.11 -22.56 -9.82
N ALA A 231 -14.63 -22.46 -11.06
CA ALA A 231 -15.24 -21.64 -12.09
C ALA A 231 -16.70 -22.04 -12.35
N MET A 232 -16.99 -23.34 -12.54
CA MET A 232 -18.36 -23.82 -12.74
C MET A 232 -19.27 -23.55 -11.54
N ARG A 233 -18.77 -23.68 -10.31
CA ARG A 233 -19.55 -23.43 -9.10
C ARG A 233 -19.98 -21.97 -8.98
N CYS A 234 -19.12 -21.04 -9.40
CA CYS A 234 -19.31 -19.60 -9.19
C CYS A 234 -19.61 -18.81 -10.48
N GLY A 235 -19.86 -19.50 -11.60
CA GLY A 235 -20.22 -18.86 -12.87
C GLY A 235 -19.06 -18.16 -13.57
N GLY A 236 -17.85 -18.69 -13.45
CA GLY A 236 -16.62 -18.21 -14.09
C GLY A 236 -16.14 -19.08 -15.24
N THR A 237 -14.95 -18.76 -15.73
CA THR A 237 -14.18 -19.48 -16.75
C THR A 237 -12.77 -19.77 -16.22
N VAL A 238 -11.99 -20.56 -16.97
CA VAL A 238 -10.59 -20.86 -16.65
C VAL A 238 -9.69 -20.19 -17.67
N LEU A 239 -8.69 -19.44 -17.20
CA LEU A 239 -7.61 -18.90 -18.01
C LEU A 239 -6.30 -19.64 -17.71
N HIS A 240 -5.45 -19.75 -18.72
CA HIS A 240 -4.07 -20.22 -18.56
C HIS A 240 -3.15 -19.00 -18.43
N ALA A 241 -2.38 -18.94 -17.36
CA ALA A 241 -1.33 -17.98 -17.13
C ALA A 241 0.01 -18.65 -17.44
N SER A 242 0.72 -18.11 -18.43
CA SER A 242 2.07 -18.56 -18.81
C SER A 242 3.13 -18.28 -17.73
N GLU A 243 2.78 -17.46 -16.74
CA GLU A 243 3.62 -17.06 -15.62
C GLU A 243 3.00 -17.53 -14.31
N GLY A 244 3.70 -18.43 -13.62
CA GLY A 244 3.31 -18.95 -12.31
C GLY A 244 4.21 -20.11 -11.93
N ALA A 245 4.68 -20.15 -10.69
CA ALA A 245 5.54 -21.20 -10.13
C ALA A 245 4.79 -22.56 -9.99
N GLY A 246 4.28 -23.09 -11.10
CA GLY A 246 3.41 -24.28 -11.16
C GLY A 246 1.92 -24.00 -10.92
N LEU A 247 1.48 -22.74 -10.82
CA LEU A 247 0.08 -22.32 -10.61
C LEU A 247 -0.48 -21.61 -11.85
N GLU A 248 -0.52 -22.32 -12.96
CA GLU A 248 -0.82 -21.75 -14.27
C GLU A 248 -2.32 -21.59 -14.55
N TRP A 249 -3.22 -22.16 -13.75
CA TRP A 249 -4.66 -22.13 -14.04
C TRP A 249 -5.40 -21.15 -13.13
N ARG A 250 -6.02 -20.13 -13.71
CA ARG A 250 -6.79 -19.12 -12.98
C ARG A 250 -8.28 -19.34 -13.20
N ALA A 251 -9.04 -19.49 -12.12
CA ALA A 251 -10.50 -19.43 -12.20
C ALA A 251 -10.91 -17.96 -12.08
N VAL A 252 -11.60 -17.43 -13.09
CA VAL A 252 -11.95 -16.01 -13.15
C VAL A 252 -13.40 -15.80 -13.57
N GLY A 253 -14.01 -14.69 -13.16
CA GLY A 253 -15.23 -14.16 -13.76
C GLY A 253 -14.90 -12.91 -14.57
N GLY A 254 -15.58 -12.70 -15.70
CA GLY A 254 -15.38 -11.54 -16.57
C GLY A 254 -14.96 -11.92 -18.01
N PRO A 255 -14.52 -10.93 -18.82
CA PRO A 255 -14.28 -9.55 -18.44
C PRO A 255 -15.58 -8.78 -18.12
N TYR A 256 -15.50 -7.81 -17.21
CA TYR A 256 -16.59 -6.89 -16.88
C TYR A 256 -16.40 -5.55 -17.61
N ALA A 257 -17.52 -4.92 -17.99
CA ALA A 257 -17.48 -3.70 -18.79
C ALA A 257 -17.06 -2.46 -17.97
N ASP A 258 -17.34 -2.47 -16.67
CA ASP A 258 -17.07 -1.38 -15.75
C ASP A 258 -16.80 -1.89 -14.32
N ILE A 259 -16.35 -0.98 -13.46
CA ILE A 259 -16.01 -1.26 -12.07
C ILE A 259 -17.25 -1.69 -11.27
N ALA A 260 -18.42 -1.13 -11.53
CA ALA A 260 -19.63 -1.49 -10.79
C ALA A 260 -20.07 -2.94 -11.07
N GLN A 261 -19.94 -3.41 -12.31
CA GLN A 261 -20.15 -4.80 -12.68
C GLN A 261 -19.13 -5.73 -12.03
N ALA A 262 -17.86 -5.31 -11.97
CA ALA A 262 -16.80 -6.07 -11.31
C ALA A 262 -17.03 -6.18 -9.79
N ASP A 263 -17.39 -5.07 -9.13
CA ASP A 263 -17.74 -5.03 -7.70
C ASP A 263 -18.95 -5.94 -7.40
N ALA A 264 -20.02 -5.84 -8.19
CA ALA A 264 -21.18 -6.70 -8.04
C ALA A 264 -20.87 -8.19 -8.28
N ALA A 265 -19.93 -8.50 -9.18
CA ALA A 265 -19.47 -9.86 -9.42
C ALA A 265 -18.57 -10.40 -8.30
N LEU A 266 -17.74 -9.54 -7.70
CA LEU A 266 -16.93 -9.86 -6.54
C LEU A 266 -17.81 -10.26 -5.36
N ASP A 267 -18.88 -9.51 -5.10
CA ASP A 267 -19.84 -9.81 -4.04
C ASP A 267 -20.54 -11.17 -4.26
N ARG A 268 -21.00 -11.44 -5.49
CA ARG A 268 -21.57 -12.76 -5.85
C ARG A 268 -20.56 -13.91 -5.66
N THR A 269 -19.30 -13.68 -6.02
CA THR A 269 -18.24 -14.69 -5.89
C THR A 269 -17.96 -15.03 -4.43
N ARG A 270 -18.01 -14.05 -3.53
CA ARG A 270 -17.89 -14.30 -2.08
C ARG A 270 -19.06 -15.10 -1.52
N LEU A 271 -20.27 -14.80 -1.96
CA LEU A 271 -21.47 -15.58 -1.60
C LEU A 271 -21.40 -17.04 -2.10
N CYS A 272 -20.58 -17.32 -3.12
CA CYS A 272 -20.28 -18.67 -3.59
C CYS A 272 -19.27 -19.43 -2.70
N GLY A 273 -18.79 -18.81 -1.61
CA GLY A 273 -17.84 -19.43 -0.68
C GLY A 273 -16.39 -19.43 -1.20
N VAL A 274 -16.06 -18.53 -2.12
CA VAL A 274 -14.67 -18.30 -2.54
C VAL A 274 -14.09 -17.17 -1.68
N GLU A 275 -13.36 -17.58 -0.65
CA GLU A 275 -12.61 -16.66 0.19
C GLU A 275 -11.38 -16.13 -0.56
N GLY A 276 -11.06 -14.85 -0.37
CA GLY A 276 -9.93 -14.21 -1.05
C GLY A 276 -10.15 -13.83 -2.52
N ALA A 277 -11.39 -13.93 -3.02
CA ALA A 277 -11.73 -13.37 -4.32
C ALA A 277 -11.39 -11.87 -4.39
N ARG A 278 -10.83 -11.43 -5.51
CA ARG A 278 -10.39 -10.04 -5.72
C ARG A 278 -10.52 -9.63 -7.17
N ILE A 279 -10.62 -8.32 -7.42
CA ILE A 279 -10.58 -7.76 -8.77
C ILE A 279 -9.13 -7.68 -9.25
N ILE A 280 -8.88 -8.18 -10.46
CA ILE A 280 -7.60 -8.11 -11.17
C ILE A 280 -7.80 -7.46 -12.53
N VAL A 281 -6.69 -7.07 -13.17
CA VAL A 281 -6.70 -6.42 -14.49
C VAL A 281 -5.85 -7.24 -15.46
N GLU A 282 -6.47 -7.75 -16.51
CA GLU A 282 -5.84 -8.58 -17.55
C GLU A 282 -6.31 -8.23 -18.97
#